data_AF-A0A536TC36-F1
#
_entry.id   AF-A0A536TC36-F1
#
_cell.length_a   1.000
_cell.length_b   1.000
_cell.length_c   1.000
_cell.angle_alpha   90.00
_cell.angle_beta   90.00
_cell.angle_gamma   90.00
#
_symmetry.space_group_name_H-M   'P 1'
#
loop_
_entity.id
_entity.type
_entity.pdbx_description
1 polymer ?
#
loop_
_entity_poly.entity_id
_entity_poly.type
_entity_poly.pdbx_seq_one_letter_code
_entity_poly.pdbx_strand_id
1 'polypeptide(L)' 'GLDVVTDLCANLLEHGAPGLHFYTLNQAGLTTTIWQRLGLS' A
#
# COMPACT_ATOMS: atom_id res chain seq x y z
N GLY A 1 -6.06 1.34 11.03
CA GLY A 1 -5.59 0.07 10.43
C GLY A 1 -5.11 0.33 9.02
N LEU A 2 -6.04 0.61 8.11
CA LEU A 2 -5.74 0.98 6.73
C LEU A 2 -4.82 2.21 6.61
N ASP A 3 -5.06 3.25 7.42
CA ASP A 3 -4.25 4.49 7.38
C ASP A 3 -2.80 4.22 7.77
N VAL A 4 -2.57 3.51 8.88
CA VAL A 4 -1.22 3.11 9.34
C VAL A 4 -0.46 2.32 8.28
N VAL A 5 -1.12 1.38 7.60
CA VAL A 5 -0.50 0.60 6.52
C VAL A 5 -0.20 1.48 5.31
N THR A 6 -1.10 2.41 4.98
CA THR A 6 -0.91 3.37 3.88
C THR A 6 0.30 4.27 4.15
N ASP A 7 0.42 4.81 5.37
CA ASP A 7 1.53 5.68 5.78
C ASP A 7 2.87 4.93 5.79
N LEU A 8 2.88 3.67 6.24
CA LEU A 8 4.08 2.83 6.17
C LEU A 8 4.50 2.57 4.72
N CYS A 9 3.55 2.26 3.84
CA CYS A 9 3.82 2.06 2.42
C CYS A 9 4.36 3.32 1.75
N ALA A 10 3.77 4.49 2.04
CA ALA A 10 4.24 5.77 1.53
C ALA A 10 5.68 6.03 1.98
N ASN A 11 5.99 5.85 3.27
CA ASN A 11 7.34 6.02 3.80
C ASN A 11 8.36 5.12 3.10
N LEU A 12 8.04 3.84 2.88
CA LEU A 12 8.94 2.92 2.18
C LEU A 12 9.24 3.38 0.74
N LEU A 13 8.21 3.82 0.01
CA LEU A 13 8.37 4.33 -1.35
C LEU A 13 9.19 5.63 -1.39
N GLU A 14 8.94 6.55 -0.47
CA GLU A 14 9.71 7.79 -0.31
C GLU A 14 11.20 7.52 -0.02
N HIS A 15 11.51 6.45 0.72
CA HIS A 15 12.88 6.05 1.03
C HIS A 15 13.51 5.14 -0.06
N GLY A 16 12.89 5.05 -1.24
CA GLY A 16 13.48 4.40 -2.42
C GLY A 16 13.23 2.90 -2.52
N ALA A 17 12.23 2.36 -1.82
CA ALA A 17 11.80 0.99 -2.07
C ALA A 17 11.34 0.83 -3.54
N PRO A 18 11.77 -0.23 -4.24
CA PRO A 18 11.44 -0.43 -5.65
C PRO A 18 9.97 -0.82 -5.89
N GLY A 19 9.24 -1.21 -4.85
CA GLY A 19 7.84 -1.63 -4.93
C GLY A 19 7.34 -2.24 -3.62
N LEU A 20 6.06 -2.62 -3.61
CA LEU A 20 5.36 -3.17 -2.43
C LEU A 20 4.72 -4.51 -2.79
N HIS A 21 4.84 -5.50 -1.90
CA HIS A 21 4.19 -6.80 -2.03
C HIS A 21 3.16 -6.98 -0.90
N PHE A 22 1.89 -7.11 -1.26
CA PHE A 22 0.80 -7.32 -0.30
C PHE A 22 0.38 -8.79 -0.21
N TYR A 23 0.28 -9.32 1.00
CA TYR A 23 -0.46 -10.56 1.27
C TYR A 23 -1.94 -10.22 1.43
N THR A 24 -2.71 -10.46 0.36
CA THR A 24 -4.13 -10.07 0.28
C THR A 24 -5.07 -10.98 1.07
N LEU A 25 -4.61 -12.17 1.46
CA LEU A 25 -5.44 -13.21 2.09
C LEU A 25 -6.74 -13.48 1.29
N ASN A 26 -6.62 -13.54 -0.05
CA ASN A 26 -7.72 -13.69 -1.01
C ASN A 26 -8.74 -12.53 -1.02
N GLN A 27 -8.39 -11.36 -0.48
CA GLN A 27 -9.23 -10.16 -0.47
C GLN A 27 -8.56 -8.99 -1.16
N ALA A 28 -9.06 -8.59 -2.33
CA ALA A 28 -8.47 -7.52 -3.12
C ALA A 28 -8.81 -6.10 -2.60
N GLY A 29 -9.98 -5.92 -1.97
CA GLY A 29 -10.51 -4.58 -1.67
C GLY A 29 -9.61 -3.71 -0.80
N LEU A 30 -8.95 -4.30 0.20
CA LEU A 30 -8.04 -3.57 1.08
C LEU A 30 -6.79 -3.10 0.32
N THR A 31 -6.16 -4.00 -0.44
CA THR A 31 -4.98 -3.68 -1.24
C THR A 31 -5.28 -2.67 -2.33
N THR A 32 -6.42 -2.76 -3.00
CA THR A 32 -6.85 -1.77 -3.99
C THR A 32 -7.05 -0.38 -3.35
N THR A 33 -7.65 -0.32 -2.16
CA THR A 33 -7.84 0.95 -1.46
C THR A 33 -6.50 1.58 -1.05
N ILE A 34 -5.54 0.78 -0.58
CA ILE A 34 -4.17 1.27 -0.28
C ILE A 34 -3.51 1.82 -1.55
N TRP A 35 -3.59 1.07 -2.64
CA TRP A 35 -2.98 1.44 -3.92
C TRP A 35 -3.51 2.79 -4.46
N GLN A 36 -4.83 2.99 -4.38
CA GLN A 36 -5.48 4.25 -4.77
C GLN A 36 -5.06 5.42 -3.85
N ARG A 37 -4.98 5.19 -2.54
CA ARG A 37 -4.54 6.21 -1.58
C ARG A 37 -3.08 6.63 -1.78
N LEU A 38 -2.23 5.73 -2.28
CA LEU A 38 -0.85 6.03 -2.65
C LEU A 38 -0.73 6.75 -4.01
N GLY A 39 -1.82 6.94 -4.75
CA GLY A 39 -1.81 7.63 -6.04
C GLY A 39 -1.16 6.84 -7.18
N LEU A 40 -1.12 5.51 -7.07
CA LEU A 40 -0.45 4.61 -8.04
C LEU A 40 -1.41 4.08 -9.14
N SER A 41 -2.67 4.53 -9.15
CA SER A 41 -3.67 4.27 -10.20
C SER A 41 -4.77 5.33 -10.17
#